data_AF-A0A3P3WER9-F1
#
_entry.id   AF-A0A3P3WER9-F1
#
_cell.length_a   1.000
_cell.length_b   1.000
_cell.length_c   1.000
_cell.angle_alpha   90.00
_cell.angle_beta   90.00
_cell.angle_gamma   90.00
#
_symmetry.space_group_name_H-M   'P 1'
#
loop_
_entity.id
_entity.type
_entity.pdbx_description
1 polymer ?
#
loop_
_entity_poly.entity_id
_entity_poly.type
_entity_poly.pdbx_seq_one_letter_code
_entity_poly.pdbx_strand_id
1 'polypeptide(L)'
;MKNNFLFCNNNIIFFRNHSLKIFILTLLFSVNVNSQVSCYAFAESAGSYTALSSSTNVFSSGWNDNITGAISIGFAFNFNGTDYTSCFVNSNGYITFGAASVYGNYNPISSGTSSGSISAFGRDLTNNSSPIVRGVEGSAPNRVFVVQWNNARRVSDPFWIFSGSAVTGDNLNFQIRLYETTNQIEVKYGNCVLASDVYEAQVGLKGASNGDFNNRRLTSASL
;
A
#
# COMPACT_ATOMS: atom_id res chain seq x y z
N MET A 1 3.44 7.46 12.52
CA MET A 1 4.60 6.60 12.27
C MET A 1 4.82 6.41 10.76
N LYS A 2 6.05 6.12 10.35
CA LYS A 2 6.50 5.78 9.01
C LYS A 2 6.68 4.27 8.94
N ASN A 3 5.99 3.61 8.02
CA ASN A 3 6.19 2.19 7.75
C ASN A 3 6.85 2.02 6.39
N ASN A 4 8.07 1.48 6.38
CA ASN A 4 8.85 1.22 5.18
C ASN A 4 8.81 -0.26 4.86
N PHE A 5 8.53 -0.59 3.61
CA PHE A 5 8.76 -1.93 3.07
C PHE A 5 9.96 -1.90 2.13
N LEU A 6 11.05 -2.58 2.49
CA LEU A 6 12.27 -2.67 1.69
C LEU A 6 12.31 -4.01 0.93
N PHE A 7 12.84 -3.99 -0.29
CA PHE A 7 13.14 -5.21 -1.05
C PHE A 7 14.20 -6.05 -0.32
N CYS A 8 14.00 -7.37 -0.28
CA CYS A 8 15.06 -8.28 0.10
C CYS A 8 16.10 -8.33 -1.04
N ASN A 9 17.32 -7.83 -0.77
CA ASN A 9 18.45 -7.95 -1.69
C ASN A 9 19.17 -9.27 -1.37
N ASN A 10 19.11 -10.25 -2.27
CA ASN A 10 19.77 -11.54 -2.09
C ASN A 10 21.27 -11.42 -2.37
N ASN A 11 22.07 -11.10 -1.36
CA ASN A 11 23.53 -11.24 -1.44
C ASN A 11 23.92 -12.70 -1.19
N ILE A 12 24.27 -13.43 -2.25
CA ILE A 12 24.88 -14.76 -2.15
C ILE A 12 26.32 -14.57 -1.65
N ILE A 13 26.59 -14.97 -0.41
CA ILE A 13 27.93 -14.95 0.19
C ILE A 13 28.68 -16.23 -0.26
N PHE A 14 29.70 -16.10 -1.11
CA PHE A 14 30.64 -17.19 -1.37
C PHE A 14 31.71 -17.23 -0.27
N PHE A 15 31.73 -18.32 0.50
CA PHE A 15 32.87 -18.62 1.37
C PHE A 15 34.08 -19.04 0.53
N ARG A 16 35.21 -18.36 0.71
CA ARG A 16 36.50 -18.73 0.15
C ARG A 16 37.25 -19.59 1.16
N ASN A 17 37.44 -20.89 0.91
CA ASN A 17 38.73 -21.50 1.20
C ASN A 17 39.00 -22.85 0.51
N HIS A 18 40.30 -23.10 0.39
CA HIS A 18 41.00 -23.97 -0.54
C HIS A 18 40.76 -25.49 -0.41
N SER A 19 40.79 -26.14 -1.58
CA SER A 19 41.18 -27.54 -1.85
C SER A 19 40.10 -28.64 -1.75
N LEU A 20 39.30 -28.84 -2.81
CA LEU A 20 39.02 -30.17 -3.38
C LEU A 20 38.32 -30.07 -4.75
N LYS A 21 38.82 -30.81 -5.75
CA LYS A 21 38.29 -30.86 -7.12
C LYS A 21 36.99 -31.67 -7.16
N ILE A 22 35.85 -31.00 -7.32
CA ILE A 22 34.59 -31.59 -7.76
C ILE A 22 34.05 -30.70 -8.89
N PHE A 23 34.06 -31.22 -10.12
CA PHE A 23 33.49 -30.54 -11.29
C PHE A 23 31.98 -30.82 -11.33
N ILE A 24 31.21 -30.12 -10.49
CA ILE A 24 29.75 -30.03 -10.64
C ILE A 24 29.49 -28.92 -11.64
N LEU A 25 29.10 -29.30 -12.86
CA LEU A 25 28.52 -28.39 -13.84
C LEU A 25 27.15 -27.93 -13.32
N THR A 26 27.15 -26.87 -12.51
CA THR A 26 25.93 -26.20 -12.05
C THR A 26 25.35 -25.44 -13.23
N LEU A 27 24.27 -25.95 -13.82
CA LEU A 27 23.44 -25.17 -14.74
C LEU A 27 22.88 -23.98 -13.94
N LEU A 28 23.42 -22.79 -14.21
CA LEU A 28 22.82 -21.52 -13.79
C LEU A 28 21.55 -21.29 -14.62
N PHE A 29 20.47 -21.96 -14.25
CA PHE A 29 19.15 -21.50 -14.65
C PHE A 29 18.84 -20.22 -13.88
N SER A 30 18.91 -19.08 -14.57
CA SER A 30 18.29 -17.84 -14.09
C SER A 30 16.77 -18.04 -14.12
N VAL A 31 16.23 -18.64 -13.08
CA VAL A 31 14.80 -18.58 -12.81
C VAL A 31 14.49 -17.12 -12.46
N ASN A 32 13.62 -16.47 -13.24
CA ASN A 32 13.03 -15.21 -12.84
C ASN A 32 12.09 -15.49 -11.66
N VAL A 33 12.64 -15.52 -10.44
CA VAL A 33 11.82 -15.55 -9.23
C VAL A 33 11.30 -14.13 -9.05
N ASN A 34 10.03 -13.91 -9.36
CA ASN A 34 9.35 -12.68 -8.96
C ASN A 34 9.45 -12.56 -7.44
N SER A 35 9.91 -11.41 -6.94
CA SER A 35 9.96 -11.15 -5.50
C SER A 35 8.54 -11.15 -4.96
N GLN A 36 8.20 -12.14 -4.13
CA GLN A 36 6.90 -12.24 -3.49
C GLN A 36 6.68 -11.06 -2.54
N VAL A 37 5.45 -10.56 -2.48
CA VAL A 37 5.07 -9.52 -1.53
C VAL A 37 5.33 -9.97 -0.09
N SER A 38 5.14 -11.25 0.21
CA SER A 38 5.48 -11.85 1.51
C SER A 38 6.95 -11.65 1.94
N CYS A 39 7.87 -11.40 0.99
CA CYS A 39 9.29 -11.17 1.25
C CYS A 39 9.67 -9.70 1.49
N TYR A 40 8.73 -8.75 1.37
CA TYR A 40 9.01 -7.34 1.65
C TYR A 40 9.28 -7.16 3.15
N ALA A 41 10.44 -6.61 3.50
CA ALA A 41 10.84 -6.39 4.89
C ALA A 41 10.12 -5.16 5.46
N PHE A 42 9.36 -5.34 6.55
CA PHE A 42 8.68 -4.24 7.25
C PHE A 42 9.62 -3.57 8.25
N ALA A 43 9.60 -2.24 8.28
CA ALA A 43 10.19 -1.43 9.33
C ALA A 43 9.24 -0.28 9.70
N GLU A 44 9.21 0.09 10.98
CA GLU A 44 8.45 1.22 11.51
C GLU A 44 9.39 2.23 12.16
N SER A 45 9.12 3.53 11.98
CA SER A 45 9.87 4.60 12.63
C SER A 45 9.00 5.83 12.89
N ALA A 46 9.36 6.67 13.86
CA ALA A 46 8.73 7.98 14.00
C ALA A 46 9.18 8.92 12.87
N GLY A 47 8.28 9.76 12.37
CA GLY A 47 8.62 10.78 11.38
C GLY A 47 7.48 11.75 11.10
N SER A 48 7.82 12.94 10.61
CA SER A 48 6.87 14.03 10.38
C SER A 48 5.98 13.77 9.17
N TYR A 49 4.66 13.90 9.34
CA TYR A 49 3.69 13.91 8.23
C TYR A 49 3.60 15.31 7.62
N THR A 50 3.70 15.38 6.29
CA THR A 50 3.54 16.62 5.53
C THR A 50 2.50 16.37 4.46
N ALA A 51 1.43 17.17 4.45
CA ALA A 51 0.42 17.11 3.40
C ALA A 51 1.02 17.53 2.06
N LEU A 52 0.49 16.98 0.96
CA LEU A 52 0.86 17.40 -0.39
C LEU A 52 0.63 18.91 -0.58
N SER A 53 1.69 19.63 -0.94
CA SER A 53 1.65 21.08 -1.17
C SER A 53 1.05 21.47 -2.51
N SER A 54 1.21 20.60 -3.52
CA SER A 54 0.58 20.71 -4.84
C SER A 54 -0.05 19.38 -5.18
N SER A 55 -1.38 19.38 -5.35
CA SER A 55 -2.14 18.14 -5.49
C SER A 55 -3.26 18.25 -6.52
N THR A 56 -3.57 17.13 -7.16
CA THR A 56 -4.76 16.95 -7.99
C THR A 56 -5.80 16.15 -7.21
N ASN A 57 -7.08 16.55 -7.29
CA ASN A 57 -8.16 15.76 -6.72
C ASN A 57 -8.24 14.39 -7.41
N VAL A 58 -8.25 13.35 -6.60
CA VAL A 58 -8.64 12.00 -7.01
C VAL A 58 -10.15 11.86 -6.88
N PHE A 59 -10.65 12.18 -5.68
CA PHE A 59 -12.08 12.30 -5.40
C PHE A 59 -12.34 13.60 -4.65
N SER A 60 -13.30 14.37 -5.14
CA SER A 60 -13.84 15.52 -4.41
C SER A 60 -14.49 15.09 -3.10
N SER A 61 -14.71 16.02 -2.17
CA SER A 61 -15.47 15.75 -0.95
C SER A 61 -16.81 15.08 -1.25
N GLY A 62 -17.22 14.14 -0.39
CA GLY A 62 -18.43 13.34 -0.51
C GLY A 62 -18.15 11.92 -1.02
N TRP A 63 -16.88 11.51 -1.05
CA TRP A 63 -16.51 10.17 -1.51
C TRP A 63 -16.98 9.07 -0.55
N ASN A 64 -17.47 7.99 -1.15
CA ASN A 64 -17.85 6.73 -0.52
C ASN A 64 -17.86 5.64 -1.61
N ASP A 65 -17.18 4.52 -1.38
CA ASP A 65 -17.07 3.40 -2.32
C ASP A 65 -16.63 3.76 -3.76
N ASN A 66 -15.86 4.84 -3.92
CA ASN A 66 -15.41 5.27 -5.23
C ASN A 66 -14.12 4.57 -5.65
N ILE A 67 -14.03 4.27 -6.95
CA ILE A 67 -12.86 3.66 -7.58
C ILE A 67 -12.51 4.49 -8.81
N THR A 68 -11.22 4.77 -9.00
CA THR A 68 -10.76 5.55 -10.16
C THR A 68 -10.59 4.68 -11.39
N GLY A 69 -10.53 5.33 -12.56
CA GLY A 69 -9.80 4.76 -13.70
C GLY A 69 -8.29 4.71 -13.43
N ALA A 70 -7.50 4.32 -14.44
CA ALA A 70 -6.05 4.27 -14.32
C ALA A 70 -5.46 5.67 -14.09
N ILE A 71 -4.63 5.78 -13.06
CA ILE A 71 -3.92 7.00 -12.66
C ILE A 71 -2.45 6.82 -12.95
N SER A 72 -1.85 7.71 -13.76
CA SER A 72 -0.41 7.68 -14.04
C SER A 72 0.41 7.97 -12.79
N ILE A 73 1.40 7.12 -12.51
CA ILE A 73 2.39 7.25 -11.42
C ILE A 73 3.45 8.29 -11.78
N GLY A 74 3.74 8.47 -13.08
CA GLY A 74 4.75 9.39 -13.60
C GLY A 74 6.13 8.76 -13.80
N PHE A 75 6.36 7.55 -13.30
CA PHE A 75 7.55 6.72 -13.50
C PHE A 75 7.18 5.23 -13.47
N ALA A 76 8.08 4.36 -13.91
CA ALA A 76 7.93 2.92 -13.74
C ALA A 76 8.22 2.56 -12.28
N PHE A 77 7.25 1.93 -11.62
CA PHE A 77 7.36 1.44 -10.26
C PHE A 77 7.27 -0.09 -10.26
N ASN A 78 8.31 -0.75 -9.77
CA ASN A 78 8.33 -2.20 -9.66
C ASN A 78 7.55 -2.64 -8.42
N PHE A 79 6.48 -3.41 -8.61
CA PHE A 79 5.72 -4.05 -7.54
C PHE A 79 5.63 -5.55 -7.82
N ASN A 80 6.01 -6.38 -6.84
CA ASN A 80 5.97 -7.84 -6.97
C ASN A 80 6.69 -8.37 -8.23
N GLY A 81 7.81 -7.75 -8.62
CA GLY A 81 8.59 -8.11 -9.81
C GLY A 81 8.04 -7.56 -11.14
N THR A 82 6.89 -6.87 -11.14
CA THR A 82 6.28 -6.30 -12.34
C THR A 82 6.35 -4.77 -12.32
N ASP A 83 6.75 -4.17 -13.44
CA ASP A 83 6.77 -2.71 -13.59
C ASP A 83 5.38 -2.18 -13.94
N TYR A 84 4.90 -1.21 -13.15
CA TYR A 84 3.66 -0.48 -13.39
C TYR A 84 3.93 1.00 -13.59
N THR A 85 3.27 1.60 -14.58
CA THR A 85 3.28 3.06 -14.82
C THR A 85 1.99 3.75 -14.39
N SER A 86 1.01 2.95 -13.93
CA SER A 86 -0.28 3.42 -13.42
C SER A 86 -0.78 2.57 -12.27
N CYS A 87 -1.57 3.18 -11.40
CA CYS A 87 -2.33 2.51 -10.33
C CYS A 87 -3.81 2.89 -10.39
N PHE A 88 -4.64 2.24 -9.59
CA PHE A 88 -6.04 2.60 -9.37
C PHE A 88 -6.23 2.90 -7.89
N VAL A 89 -6.93 3.98 -7.57
CA VAL A 89 -7.19 4.40 -6.19
C VAL A 89 -8.60 3.98 -5.80
N ASN A 90 -8.74 3.39 -4.62
CA ASN A 90 -10.03 3.13 -4.00
C ASN A 90 -10.21 4.05 -2.79
N SER A 91 -11.39 4.66 -2.64
CA SER A 91 -11.68 5.53 -1.49
C SER A 91 -11.50 4.82 -0.14
N ASN A 92 -11.63 3.50 -0.12
CA ASN A 92 -11.52 2.61 1.03
C ASN A 92 -10.07 2.34 1.50
N GLY A 93 -9.15 3.28 1.25
CA GLY A 93 -7.84 3.36 1.91
C GLY A 93 -6.71 2.55 1.26
N TYR A 94 -6.83 2.22 -0.03
CA TYR A 94 -5.83 1.41 -0.74
C TYR A 94 -5.71 1.77 -2.22
N ILE A 95 -4.63 1.29 -2.84
CA ILE A 95 -4.42 1.31 -4.29
C ILE A 95 -4.22 -0.10 -4.85
N THR A 96 -4.52 -0.30 -6.13
CA THR A 96 -4.27 -1.56 -6.86
C THR A 96 -3.44 -1.33 -8.13
N PHE A 97 -2.83 -2.41 -8.60
CA PHE A 97 -2.07 -2.46 -9.85
C PHE A 97 -2.68 -3.46 -10.84
N GLY A 98 -2.46 -3.23 -12.14
CA GLY A 98 -2.96 -4.05 -13.25
C GLY A 98 -4.45 -3.84 -13.56
N ALA A 99 -5.30 -3.77 -12.54
CA ALA A 99 -6.73 -3.50 -12.67
C ALA A 99 -7.28 -2.77 -11.45
N ALA A 100 -8.42 -2.10 -11.64
CA ALA A 100 -9.23 -1.55 -10.55
C ALA A 100 -9.76 -2.66 -9.64
N SER A 101 -9.99 -2.34 -8.37
CA SER A 101 -10.71 -3.23 -7.45
C SER A 101 -12.18 -3.39 -7.83
N VAL A 102 -12.82 -4.43 -7.30
CA VAL A 102 -14.29 -4.59 -7.39
C VAL A 102 -14.97 -3.59 -6.45
N TYR A 103 -16.14 -3.08 -6.86
CA TYR A 103 -16.99 -2.22 -6.04
C TYR A 103 -17.32 -2.87 -4.69
N GLY A 104 -17.33 -2.08 -3.61
CA GLY A 104 -17.62 -2.55 -2.25
C GLY A 104 -16.55 -3.49 -1.66
N ASN A 105 -15.36 -3.57 -2.25
CA ASN A 105 -14.27 -4.32 -1.63
C ASN A 105 -13.58 -3.49 -0.53
N TYR A 106 -13.78 -3.91 0.72
CA TYR A 106 -13.17 -3.33 1.93
C TYR A 106 -11.96 -4.10 2.46
N ASN A 107 -11.64 -5.25 1.85
CA ASN A 107 -10.64 -6.21 2.33
C ASN A 107 -9.56 -6.43 1.27
N PRO A 108 -8.80 -5.39 0.88
CA PRO A 108 -7.91 -5.43 -0.29
C PRO A 108 -6.74 -6.43 -0.20
N ILE A 109 -6.48 -7.00 0.98
CA ILE A 109 -5.42 -7.98 1.21
C ILE A 109 -5.96 -9.40 1.18
N SER A 110 -7.07 -9.67 1.88
CA SER A 110 -7.65 -11.02 1.93
C SER A 110 -8.62 -11.32 0.80
N SER A 111 -9.08 -10.29 0.07
CA SER A 111 -9.98 -10.42 -1.07
C SER A 111 -9.59 -9.49 -2.22
N GLY A 112 -9.97 -9.89 -3.43
CA GLY A 112 -9.76 -9.09 -4.65
C GLY A 112 -9.10 -9.88 -5.76
N THR A 113 -9.24 -9.35 -6.98
CA THR A 113 -8.76 -9.94 -8.23
C THR A 113 -7.60 -9.16 -8.85
N SER A 114 -7.15 -8.07 -8.22
CA SER A 114 -6.04 -7.27 -8.74
C SER A 114 -4.71 -8.02 -8.67
N SER A 115 -3.81 -7.69 -9.61
CA SER A 115 -2.45 -8.23 -9.67
C SER A 115 -1.56 -7.79 -8.50
N GLY A 116 -2.00 -6.77 -7.78
CA GLY A 116 -1.37 -6.31 -6.55
C GLY A 116 -2.21 -5.24 -5.84
N SER A 117 -2.02 -5.10 -4.54
CA SER A 117 -2.60 -4.01 -3.75
C SER A 117 -1.64 -3.52 -2.67
N ILE A 118 -1.70 -2.21 -2.41
CA ILE A 118 -1.06 -1.56 -1.27
C ILE A 118 -2.18 -0.94 -0.45
N SER A 119 -2.34 -1.44 0.77
CA SER A 119 -3.39 -1.02 1.69
C SER A 119 -2.79 -0.22 2.84
N ALA A 120 -3.10 1.08 2.88
CA ALA A 120 -2.74 1.92 4.01
C ALA A 120 -3.76 1.81 5.14
N PHE A 121 -5.05 1.67 4.80
CA PHE A 121 -6.11 1.53 5.78
C PHE A 121 -7.34 0.90 5.12
N GLY A 122 -7.21 -0.36 4.67
CA GLY A 122 -8.25 -1.11 3.97
C GLY A 122 -9.45 -1.36 4.86
N ARG A 123 -10.52 -0.59 4.67
CA ARG A 123 -11.80 -0.68 5.39
C ARG A 123 -12.84 0.10 4.60
N ASP A 124 -14.11 -0.10 4.89
CA ASP A 124 -15.14 0.85 4.49
C ASP A 124 -14.86 2.24 5.09
N LEU A 125 -14.56 3.20 4.22
CA LEU A 125 -14.20 4.57 4.58
C LEU A 125 -15.11 5.56 3.87
N THR A 126 -15.48 6.58 4.63
CA THR A 126 -16.14 7.78 4.11
C THR A 126 -15.40 9.03 4.57
N ASN A 127 -15.73 10.15 3.94
CA ASN A 127 -15.04 11.40 4.18
C ASN A 127 -15.68 12.21 5.34
N ASN A 128 -14.93 13.17 5.87
CA ASN A 128 -15.44 14.26 6.68
C ASN A 128 -15.16 15.59 5.96
N SER A 129 -15.91 15.83 4.88
CA SER A 129 -15.81 17.03 4.03
C SER A 129 -14.43 17.31 3.42
N SER A 130 -13.58 16.29 3.30
CA SER A 130 -12.21 16.41 2.76
C SER A 130 -12.03 15.57 1.48
N PRO A 131 -11.20 15.99 0.51
CA PRO A 131 -10.92 15.22 -0.70
C PRO A 131 -9.84 14.16 -0.48
N ILE A 132 -9.82 13.17 -1.37
CA ILE A 132 -8.65 12.33 -1.61
C ILE A 132 -7.87 12.98 -2.74
N VAL A 133 -6.56 13.15 -2.55
CA VAL A 133 -5.70 13.87 -3.48
C VAL A 133 -4.47 13.05 -3.84
N ARG A 134 -3.86 13.37 -4.98
CA ARG A 134 -2.58 12.79 -5.40
C ARG A 134 -1.60 13.86 -5.84
N GLY A 135 -0.32 13.51 -5.86
CA GLY A 135 0.74 14.38 -6.35
C GLY A 135 2.01 13.60 -6.65
N VAL A 136 2.95 14.26 -7.33
CA VAL A 136 4.32 13.78 -7.50
C VAL A 136 5.24 14.84 -6.92
N GLU A 137 6.03 14.46 -5.93
CA GLU A 137 7.04 15.30 -5.29
C GLU A 137 8.42 15.02 -5.89
N GLY A 138 9.34 15.99 -5.80
CA GLY A 138 10.71 15.85 -6.28
C GLY A 138 10.86 16.01 -7.80
N SER A 139 11.98 15.53 -8.33
CA SER A 139 12.31 15.57 -9.76
C SER A 139 13.02 14.28 -10.16
N ALA A 140 12.92 13.88 -11.43
CA ALA A 140 13.52 12.64 -11.89
C ALA A 140 15.05 12.65 -11.66
N PRO A 141 15.66 11.53 -11.26
CA PRO A 141 15.07 10.20 -11.04
C PRO A 141 14.65 9.94 -9.57
N ASN A 142 14.43 10.98 -8.77
CA ASN A 142 14.11 10.90 -7.34
C ASN A 142 12.70 11.41 -7.04
N ARG A 143 11.71 11.01 -7.85
CA ARG A 143 10.31 11.37 -7.63
C ARG A 143 9.63 10.48 -6.60
N VAL A 144 8.60 11.03 -5.95
CA VAL A 144 7.72 10.27 -5.07
C VAL A 144 6.28 10.49 -5.51
N PHE A 145 5.62 9.43 -5.96
CA PHE A 145 4.17 9.47 -6.21
C PHE A 145 3.43 9.27 -4.90
N VAL A 146 2.46 10.13 -4.61
CA VAL A 146 1.74 10.14 -3.34
C VAL A 146 0.24 10.14 -3.60
N VAL A 147 -0.48 9.26 -2.90
CA VAL A 147 -1.94 9.33 -2.74
C VAL A 147 -2.25 9.59 -1.28
N GLN A 148 -3.12 10.56 -1.00
CA GLN A 148 -3.38 11.07 0.34
C GLN A 148 -4.88 11.06 0.64
N TRP A 149 -5.24 10.39 1.73
CA TRP A 149 -6.56 10.45 2.34
C TRP A 149 -6.51 11.43 3.51
N ASN A 150 -7.47 12.36 3.53
CA ASN A 150 -7.59 13.41 4.54
C ASN A 150 -8.91 13.27 5.28
N ASN A 151 -8.86 13.37 6.61
CA ASN A 151 -10.04 13.38 7.48
C ASN A 151 -11.03 12.26 7.13
N ALA A 152 -10.49 11.06 6.88
CA ALA A 152 -11.27 9.87 6.60
C ALA A 152 -11.87 9.32 7.89
N ARG A 153 -13.02 8.68 7.78
CA ARG A 153 -13.74 8.04 8.88
C ARG A 153 -14.11 6.63 8.46
N ARG A 154 -14.04 5.69 9.39
CA ARG A 154 -14.61 4.36 9.13
C ARG A 154 -16.13 4.49 9.08
N VAL A 155 -16.76 3.67 8.24
CA VAL A 155 -18.20 3.47 8.29
C VAL A 155 -18.51 2.38 9.31
N SER A 156 -19.54 2.64 10.12
CA SER A 156 -19.99 1.77 11.21
C SER A 156 -20.91 0.65 10.72
N ASP A 157 -20.66 0.09 9.54
CA ASP A 157 -21.49 -0.98 8.97
C ASP A 157 -21.41 -2.22 9.89
N PRO A 158 -22.52 -2.67 10.52
CA PRO A 158 -22.58 -4.05 10.94
C PRO A 158 -22.65 -4.91 9.68
N PHE A 159 -21.96 -6.05 9.67
CA PHE A 159 -21.79 -6.95 8.50
C PHE A 159 -23.10 -7.49 7.87
N TRP A 160 -24.27 -7.09 8.40
CA TRP A 160 -25.62 -7.47 7.97
C TRP A 160 -26.52 -6.28 7.58
N ILE A 161 -26.05 -5.03 7.64
CA ILE A 161 -26.82 -3.84 7.24
C ILE A 161 -25.96 -2.94 6.34
N PHE A 162 -26.41 -2.76 5.09
CA PHE A 162 -25.85 -1.82 4.11
C PHE A 162 -26.33 -0.37 4.37
N SER A 163 -26.19 0.11 5.61
CA SER A 163 -26.64 1.45 6.02
C SER A 163 -25.90 1.99 7.26
N GLY A 164 -24.62 1.67 7.41
CA GLY A 164 -23.83 2.26 8.49
C GLY A 164 -23.57 3.74 8.25
N SER A 165 -23.16 4.39 9.32
CA SER A 165 -22.89 5.82 9.37
C SER A 165 -21.41 6.04 9.62
N ALA A 166 -20.91 7.22 9.30
CA ALA A 166 -19.55 7.56 9.68
C ALA A 166 -19.37 7.44 11.20
N VAL A 167 -18.34 6.72 11.65
CA VAL A 167 -17.99 6.61 13.06
C VAL A 167 -17.61 7.99 13.58
N THR A 168 -18.42 8.51 14.52
CA THR A 168 -18.19 9.84 15.09
C THR A 168 -16.94 9.82 15.96
N GLY A 169 -16.04 10.79 15.74
CA GLY A 169 -14.76 10.89 16.44
C GLY A 169 -13.58 10.24 15.71
N ASP A 170 -13.83 9.44 14.66
CA ASP A 170 -12.75 9.00 13.78
C ASP A 170 -12.16 10.20 13.01
N ASN A 171 -10.84 10.21 12.86
CA ASN A 171 -10.13 11.14 12.00
C ASN A 171 -8.84 10.48 11.51
N LEU A 172 -8.82 10.06 10.25
CA LEU A 172 -7.72 9.30 9.66
C LEU A 172 -7.05 10.11 8.56
N ASN A 173 -5.76 10.34 8.71
CA ASN A 173 -4.93 11.04 7.73
C ASN A 173 -3.74 10.16 7.37
N PHE A 174 -3.65 9.74 6.12
CA PHE A 174 -2.60 8.82 5.71
C PHE A 174 -2.25 8.99 4.23
N GLN A 175 -1.05 8.53 3.89
CA GLN A 175 -0.50 8.56 2.55
C GLN A 175 0.03 7.19 2.15
N ILE A 176 -0.14 6.83 0.88
CA ILE A 176 0.66 5.81 0.20
C ILE A 176 1.67 6.55 -0.68
N ARG A 177 2.95 6.22 -0.52
CA ARG A 177 4.07 6.89 -1.19
C ARG A 177 4.93 5.85 -1.91
N LEU A 178 5.12 6.04 -3.21
CA LEU A 178 5.91 5.19 -4.08
C LEU A 178 7.17 5.95 -4.51
N TYR A 179 8.34 5.39 -4.24
CA TYR A 179 9.62 6.05 -4.53
C TYR A 179 10.19 5.56 -5.87
N GLU A 180 10.48 6.50 -6.77
CA GLU A 180 11.18 6.24 -8.01
C GLU A 180 12.56 5.61 -7.75
N THR A 181 13.04 4.74 -8.66
CA THR A 181 14.30 3.96 -8.63
C THR A 181 14.41 2.91 -7.52
N THR A 182 14.15 3.28 -6.26
CA THR A 182 14.27 2.37 -5.12
C THR A 182 13.09 1.41 -5.02
N ASN A 183 11.98 1.76 -5.69
CA ASN A 183 10.70 1.06 -5.64
C ASN A 183 10.14 0.90 -4.20
N GLN A 184 10.66 1.69 -3.25
CA GLN A 184 10.20 1.62 -1.86
C GLN A 184 8.74 2.05 -1.75
N ILE A 185 8.02 1.33 -0.90
CA ILE A 185 6.66 1.66 -0.48
C ILE A 185 6.75 2.22 0.93
N GLU A 186 6.26 3.44 1.11
CA GLU A 186 6.05 4.03 2.43
C GLU A 186 4.56 4.28 2.64
N VAL A 187 4.03 3.76 3.74
CA VAL A 187 2.73 4.19 4.25
C VAL A 187 2.99 5.14 5.41
N LYS A 188 2.44 6.35 5.30
CA LYS A 188 2.71 7.43 6.24
C LYS A 188 1.43 7.92 6.90
N TYR A 189 1.35 7.75 8.21
CA TYR A 189 0.22 8.21 9.00
C TYR A 189 0.50 9.58 9.61
N GLY A 190 -0.45 10.49 9.44
CA GLY A 190 -0.52 11.76 10.13
C GLY A 190 -1.28 11.61 11.44
N ASN A 191 -2.14 12.58 11.76
CA ASN A 191 -3.05 12.43 12.88
C ASN A 191 -4.08 11.33 12.57
N CYS A 192 -4.07 10.26 13.34
CA CYS A 192 -5.04 9.16 13.25
C CYS A 192 -5.69 8.97 14.62
N VAL A 193 -7.00 9.22 14.68
CA VAL A 193 -7.83 8.99 15.85
C VAL A 193 -8.86 7.93 15.50
N LEU A 194 -8.89 6.86 16.28
CA LEU A 194 -9.90 5.82 16.22
C LEU A 194 -10.81 5.97 17.44
N ALA A 195 -12.10 6.19 17.23
CA ALA A 195 -13.07 6.31 18.33
C ALA A 195 -13.46 4.94 18.94
N SER A 196 -13.10 3.85 18.27
CA SER A 196 -13.39 2.46 18.64
C SER A 196 -12.38 1.51 17.99
N ASP A 197 -12.09 0.38 18.62
CA ASP A 197 -11.21 -0.69 18.12
C ASP A 197 -11.96 -1.81 17.38
N VAL A 198 -13.30 -1.79 17.38
CA VAL A 198 -14.14 -2.87 16.82
C VAL A 198 -14.09 -2.96 15.30
N TYR A 199 -13.67 -1.89 14.62
CA TYR A 199 -13.59 -1.84 13.15
C TYR A 199 -12.15 -2.01 12.67
N GLU A 200 -11.74 -3.27 12.47
CA GLU A 200 -10.39 -3.68 12.05
C GLU A 200 -10.07 -3.33 10.60
N ALA A 201 -8.96 -2.64 10.35
CA ALA A 201 -8.49 -2.36 8.99
C ALA A 201 -7.46 -3.39 8.53
N GLN A 202 -7.36 -3.58 7.21
CA GLN A 202 -6.24 -4.29 6.58
C GLN A 202 -5.15 -3.31 6.21
N VAL A 203 -3.96 -3.50 6.75
CA VAL A 203 -2.79 -2.65 6.47
C VAL A 203 -1.68 -3.54 5.96
N GLY A 204 -1.19 -3.30 4.76
CA GLY A 204 -0.18 -4.17 4.18
C GLY A 204 -0.22 -4.24 2.67
N LEU A 205 0.30 -5.34 2.16
CA LEU A 205 0.56 -5.56 0.74
C LEU A 205 -0.05 -6.91 0.31
N LYS A 206 -0.60 -6.97 -0.90
CA LYS A 206 -1.03 -8.22 -1.56
C LYS A 206 -0.37 -8.31 -2.93
N GLY A 207 0.18 -9.48 -3.25
CA GLY A 207 0.66 -9.83 -4.58
C GLY A 207 -0.46 -10.30 -5.50
N ALA A 208 -0.08 -11.06 -6.54
CA ALA A 208 -1.02 -11.54 -7.56
C ALA A 208 -2.04 -12.56 -7.03
N SER A 209 -1.70 -13.28 -5.95
CA SER A 209 -2.59 -14.24 -5.29
C SER A 209 -2.90 -13.80 -3.87
N ASN A 210 -4.04 -14.24 -3.32
CA ASN A 210 -4.39 -13.95 -1.93
C ASN A 210 -3.52 -14.73 -0.92
N GLY A 211 -2.71 -15.68 -1.37
CA GLY A 211 -1.72 -16.39 -0.54
C GLY A 211 -0.36 -15.69 -0.48
N ASP A 212 -0.13 -14.69 -1.34
CA ASP A 212 1.07 -13.87 -1.34
C ASP A 212 0.74 -12.49 -0.78
N PHE A 213 0.94 -12.32 0.53
CA PHE A 213 0.62 -11.07 1.20
C PHE A 213 1.56 -10.81 2.37
N ASN A 214 1.62 -9.54 2.76
CA ASN A 214 2.21 -9.08 4.01
C ASN A 214 1.17 -8.18 4.70
N ASN A 215 0.38 -8.76 5.61
CA ASN A 215 -0.69 -8.07 6.32
C ASN A 215 -0.26 -7.80 7.76
N ARG A 216 -0.45 -6.57 8.22
CA ARG A 216 -0.23 -6.18 9.61
C ARG A 216 -1.45 -6.57 10.42
N ARG A 217 -1.24 -7.39 11.44
CA ARG A 217 -2.23 -7.67 12.48
C ARG A 217 -1.90 -6.79 13.67
N LEU A 218 -2.85 -5.97 14.11
CA LEU A 218 -2.72 -5.22 15.36
C LEU A 218 -2.78 -6.22 16.51
N THR A 219 -1.64 -6.52 17.11
CA THR A 219 -1.57 -7.17 18.42
C THR A 219 -1.37 -6.07 19.44
N SER A 220 -2.46 -5.45 19.88
CA SER A 220 -2.56 -4.57 21.06
C SER A 220 -1.51 -3.45 21.22
N ALA A 221 -1.98 -2.20 21.12
CA ALA A 221 -1.32 -0.98 21.64
C ALA A 221 0.04 -0.59 21.03
N SER A 222 0.04 -0.14 19.77
CA SER A 222 0.82 1.04 19.34
C SER A 222 0.40 1.40 17.92
N LEU A 223 -0.04 2.64 17.75
CA LEU A 223 -0.19 3.33 16.46
C LEU A 223 0.86 4.40 16.37
#